data_AF-A0AAW8ZMM4-F1
#
_entry.id   AF-A0AAW8ZMM4-F1
#
_cell.length_a   1.000
_cell.length_b   1.000
_cell.length_c   1.000
_cell.angle_alpha   90.00
_cell.angle_beta   90.00
_cell.angle_gamma   90.00
#
_symmetry.space_group_name_H-M   'P 1'
#
loop_
_entity.id
_entity.type
_entity.pdbx_description
1 polymer ?
#
loop_
_entity_poly.entity_id
_entity_poly.type
_entity_poly.pdbx_seq_one_letter_code
_entity_poly.pdbx_strand_id
1 'polypeptide(L)'
;MHGRKCIGKTPLQYFTGAHGRQSFYGLVTLETAPCAHLFPLDQWHNLLIQLGKTWGYLRGGMPSTIMLRHRDGRLNPQTKARYHSAIRAKLGLTVPTAARERIDPRKADHTYEAAVAVLRDKTRATEPLVLKENISYGFFRNMSALRPFGIATSAVGLVIGLFMADVFALNPLGASWGSLLHPGFEGGVTLTASGILLLLWLTSFSHSRVESAAYAYAERLLSAFDRVP
;
A
#
# COMPACT_ATOMS: atom_id res chain seq x y z
N MET A 1 13.45 15.20 46.96
CA MET A 1 13.55 13.76 47.21
C MET A 1 12.20 13.11 46.98
N HIS A 2 12.08 12.24 45.98
CA HIS A 2 11.34 10.95 45.99
C HIS A 2 11.31 10.40 44.57
N GLY A 3 12.29 9.55 44.27
CA GLY A 3 12.38 8.82 43.01
C GLY A 3 11.37 7.68 42.96
N ARG A 4 10.83 7.42 41.76
CA ARG A 4 10.06 6.20 41.48
C ARG A 4 10.95 5.18 40.78
N LYS A 5 11.16 4.07 41.50
CA LYS A 5 11.86 2.85 41.09
C LYS A 5 11.24 2.26 39.81
N CYS A 6 12.07 2.04 38.78
CA CYS A 6 11.75 1.11 37.71
C CYS A 6 11.99 -0.32 38.22
N ILE A 7 10.92 -1.11 38.29
CA ILE A 7 10.98 -2.53 38.63
C ILE A 7 11.55 -3.27 37.42
N GLY A 8 12.65 -4.00 37.66
CA GLY A 8 13.45 -4.67 36.64
C GLY A 8 12.70 -5.79 35.92
N LYS A 9 13.04 -5.95 34.63
CA LYS A 9 12.85 -7.20 33.89
C LYS A 9 14.18 -7.95 33.90
N THR A 10 14.15 -9.15 34.46
CA THR A 10 15.19 -10.18 34.42
C THR A 10 15.55 -10.52 32.96
N PRO A 11 16.84 -10.80 32.63
CA PRO A 11 17.22 -11.22 31.30
C PRO A 11 16.92 -12.72 31.11
N LEU A 12 16.16 -13.06 30.07
CA LEU A 12 16.06 -14.45 29.63
C LEU A 12 17.37 -14.85 28.92
N GLN A 13 17.98 -15.90 29.45
CA GLN A 13 19.22 -16.51 28.98
C GLN A 13 19.07 -17.05 27.55
N TYR A 14 20.08 -16.77 26.71
CA TYR A 14 20.23 -17.33 25.38
C TYR A 14 20.65 -18.80 25.48
N PHE A 15 19.83 -19.71 24.95
CA PHE A 15 20.25 -21.08 24.64
C PHE A 15 21.08 -21.07 23.35
N THR A 16 22.31 -21.56 23.46
CA THR A 16 23.20 -21.92 22.35
C THR A 16 22.70 -23.19 21.66
N GLY A 17 22.59 -23.18 20.34
CA GLY A 17 22.23 -24.35 19.53
C GLY A 17 22.57 -24.15 18.05
N ALA A 18 23.51 -24.96 17.55
CA ALA A 18 24.16 -24.86 16.26
C ALA A 18 23.24 -25.08 15.04
N HIS A 19 23.36 -24.22 14.02
CA HIS A 19 23.58 -24.54 12.59
C HIS A 19 23.16 -23.37 11.66
N GLY A 20 24.13 -22.83 10.92
CA GLY A 20 24.02 -22.54 9.49
C GLY A 20 23.01 -21.50 8.96
N ARG A 21 23.39 -20.22 9.00
CA ARG A 21 23.44 -19.26 7.85
C ARG A 21 23.48 -17.83 8.38
N GLN A 22 24.59 -17.15 8.15
CA GLN A 22 24.70 -15.71 8.43
C GLN A 22 23.83 -14.94 7.43
N SER A 23 22.79 -14.27 7.93
CA SER A 23 22.10 -13.20 7.21
C SER A 23 22.65 -11.87 7.74
N PHE A 24 23.45 -11.20 6.90
CA PHE A 24 23.94 -9.84 7.13
C PHE A 24 22.74 -8.88 7.12
N TYR A 25 22.16 -8.60 8.29
CA TYR A 25 21.45 -7.35 8.53
C TYR A 25 22.45 -6.39 9.17
N GLY A 26 23.10 -5.59 8.32
CA GLY A 26 23.96 -4.51 8.75
C GLY A 26 23.17 -3.53 9.62
N LEU A 27 23.58 -3.43 10.88
CA LEU A 27 23.19 -2.39 11.82
C LEU A 27 23.54 -1.01 11.27
N VAL A 28 22.52 -0.22 10.93
CA VAL A 28 22.62 1.24 11.02
C VAL A 28 21.97 1.63 12.33
N THR A 29 22.73 1.53 13.42
CA THR A 29 22.40 2.20 14.68
C THR A 29 22.73 3.68 14.52
N LEU A 30 21.75 4.46 14.07
CA LEU A 30 21.75 5.90 14.30
C LEU A 30 21.24 6.13 15.73
N GLU A 31 22.14 6.57 16.59
CA GLU A 31 21.85 7.08 17.92
C GLU A 31 20.83 8.23 17.83
N THR A 32 19.66 7.99 18.43
CA THR A 32 18.81 8.95 19.15
C THR A 32 18.74 10.39 18.65
N ALA A 33 17.83 10.64 17.70
CA ALA A 33 17.14 11.93 17.61
C ALA A 33 15.87 11.87 18.50
N PRO A 34 15.62 12.83 19.40
CA PRO A 34 14.41 12.90 20.22
C PRO A 34 13.22 13.40 19.37
N CYS A 35 12.85 12.65 18.34
CA CYS A 35 11.69 12.95 17.48
C CYS A 35 10.73 11.76 17.33
N ALA A 36 10.99 10.62 17.99
CA ALA A 36 10.18 9.40 17.91
C ALA A 36 8.78 9.50 18.56
N HIS A 37 8.30 10.70 18.92
CA HIS A 37 6.93 10.94 19.38
C HIS A 37 5.96 11.37 18.26
N LEU A 38 6.43 11.63 17.05
CA LEU A 38 5.56 11.78 15.89
C LEU A 38 5.36 10.41 15.22
N PHE A 39 4.33 9.70 15.66
CA PHE A 39 3.76 8.49 15.05
C PHE A 39 4.73 7.32 14.77
N PRO A 40 4.75 6.28 15.62
CA PRO A 40 5.63 5.15 15.43
C PRO A 40 5.28 4.37 14.13
N LEU A 41 6.31 3.84 13.46
CA LEU A 41 6.22 3.23 12.12
C LEU A 41 5.23 2.04 12.06
N ASP A 42 4.99 1.38 13.19
CA ASP A 42 3.99 0.33 13.38
C ASP A 42 2.56 0.86 13.23
N GLN A 43 2.27 2.08 13.69
CA GLN A 43 0.98 2.73 13.54
C GLN A 43 0.70 3.04 12.06
N TRP A 44 1.72 3.49 11.31
CA TRP A 44 1.63 3.68 9.86
C TRP A 44 1.42 2.36 9.11
N HIS A 45 2.14 1.30 9.50
CA HIS A 45 1.96 -0.02 8.90
C HIS A 45 0.51 -0.52 9.05
N ASN A 46 -0.04 -0.41 10.25
CA ASN A 46 -1.42 -0.81 10.53
C ASN A 46 -2.43 0.07 9.80
N LEU A 47 -2.20 1.38 9.73
CA LEU A 47 -3.04 2.31 8.97
C LEU A 47 -3.08 1.94 7.48
N LEU A 48 -1.93 1.64 6.87
CA LEU A 48 -1.83 1.24 5.46
C LEU A 48 -2.55 -0.10 5.19
N ILE A 49 -2.50 -1.04 6.14
CA ILE A 49 -3.27 -2.29 6.06
C ILE A 49 -4.77 -1.99 6.11
N GLN A 50 -5.21 -1.16 7.05
CA GLN A 50 -6.62 -0.82 7.20
C GLN A 50 -7.13 -0.09 5.96
N LEU A 51 -6.38 0.90 5.44
CA LEU A 51 -6.72 1.59 4.21
C LEU A 51 -6.85 0.62 3.03
N GLY A 52 -5.99 -0.39 2.92
CA GLY A 52 -6.10 -1.43 1.89
C GLY A 52 -7.38 -2.26 2.02
N LYS A 53 -7.76 -2.63 3.24
CA LYS A 53 -9.03 -3.33 3.51
C LYS A 53 -10.23 -2.44 3.17
N THR A 54 -10.23 -1.20 3.67
CA THR A 54 -11.28 -0.21 3.40
C THR A 54 -11.45 0.03 1.91
N TRP A 55 -10.34 0.13 1.15
CA TRP A 55 -10.37 0.29 -0.30
C TRP A 55 -10.98 -0.93 -1.01
N GLY A 56 -10.64 -2.14 -0.56
CA GLY A 56 -11.28 -3.38 -1.00
C GLY A 56 -12.79 -3.38 -0.71
N TYR A 57 -13.20 -3.04 0.51
CA TYR A 57 -14.62 -3.00 0.88
C TYR A 57 -15.42 -1.94 0.10
N LEU A 58 -14.84 -0.75 -0.11
CA LEU A 58 -15.42 0.31 -0.96
C LEU A 58 -15.68 -0.16 -2.40
N ARG A 59 -14.84 -1.05 -2.92
CA ARG A 59 -14.96 -1.66 -4.26
C ARG A 59 -15.78 -2.95 -4.26
N GLY A 60 -16.37 -3.31 -3.12
CA GLY A 60 -17.17 -4.52 -2.98
C GLY A 60 -16.34 -5.81 -2.92
N GLY A 61 -15.10 -5.79 -2.44
CA GLY A 61 -14.25 -6.95 -2.18
C GLY A 61 -12.80 -6.79 -2.67
N MET A 62 -11.93 -7.73 -2.29
CA MET A 62 -10.58 -7.81 -2.87
C MET A 62 -10.65 -8.22 -4.35
N PRO A 63 -9.83 -7.68 -5.25
CA PRO A 63 -9.87 -8.02 -6.68
C PRO A 63 -9.72 -9.52 -6.99
N SER A 64 -8.92 -10.24 -6.20
CA SER A 64 -8.79 -11.70 -6.29
C SER A 64 -10.08 -12.43 -5.95
N THR A 65 -10.84 -11.96 -4.96
CA THR A 65 -12.18 -12.46 -4.61
C THR A 65 -13.18 -12.12 -5.71
N ILE A 66 -13.16 -10.88 -6.21
CA ILE A 66 -14.08 -10.39 -7.25
C ILE A 66 -13.94 -11.22 -8.53
N MET A 67 -12.73 -11.49 -8.98
CA MET A 67 -12.46 -12.29 -10.18
C MET A 67 -12.97 -13.73 -10.09
N LEU A 68 -13.06 -14.29 -8.87
CA LEU A 68 -13.59 -15.64 -8.64
C LEU A 68 -15.12 -15.71 -8.60
N ARG A 69 -15.83 -14.59 -8.48
CA ARG A 69 -17.29 -14.57 -8.46
C ARG A 69 -17.86 -15.06 -9.79
N HIS A 70 -18.96 -15.83 -9.75
CA HIS A 70 -19.63 -16.28 -10.98
C HIS A 70 -20.16 -15.11 -11.80
N ARG A 71 -20.58 -14.01 -11.14
CA ARG A 71 -21.12 -12.80 -11.80
C ARG A 71 -20.08 -11.92 -12.49
N ASP A 72 -18.79 -12.06 -12.18
CA ASP A 72 -17.74 -11.22 -12.74
C ASP A 72 -17.26 -11.75 -14.10
N GLY A 73 -17.24 -10.91 -15.14
CA GLY A 73 -16.90 -11.33 -16.51
C GLY A 73 -15.42 -11.22 -16.87
N ARG A 74 -14.52 -10.83 -15.96
CA ARG A 74 -13.12 -10.50 -16.31
C ARG A 74 -12.29 -11.74 -16.65
N LEU A 75 -12.61 -12.88 -16.05
CA LEU A 75 -11.99 -14.17 -16.38
C LEU A 75 -12.83 -14.93 -17.40
N ASN A 76 -12.17 -15.56 -18.37
CA ASN A 76 -12.80 -16.52 -19.28
C ASN A 76 -13.54 -17.61 -18.45
N PRO A 77 -14.81 -17.94 -18.77
CA PRO A 77 -15.58 -18.97 -18.07
C PRO A 77 -14.83 -20.30 -17.90
N GLN A 78 -14.04 -20.72 -18.90
CA GLN A 78 -13.26 -21.95 -18.86
C GLN A 78 -12.12 -21.88 -17.82
N THR A 79 -11.38 -20.77 -17.79
CA THR A 79 -10.33 -20.52 -16.80
C THR A 79 -10.90 -20.47 -15.40
N LYS A 80 -12.06 -19.81 -15.23
CA LYS A 80 -12.75 -19.74 -13.93
C LYS A 80 -13.20 -21.12 -13.45
N ALA A 81 -13.78 -21.93 -14.34
CA ALA A 81 -14.15 -23.31 -14.01
C ALA A 81 -12.91 -24.14 -13.59
N ARG A 82 -11.77 -23.96 -14.27
CA ARG A 82 -10.49 -24.60 -13.89
C ARG A 82 -10.06 -24.19 -12.48
N TYR A 83 -10.09 -22.90 -12.15
CA TYR A 83 -9.74 -22.42 -10.80
C TYR A 83 -10.72 -22.91 -9.73
N HIS A 84 -12.02 -22.97 -10.00
CA HIS A 84 -12.99 -23.55 -9.07
C HIS A 84 -12.75 -25.04 -8.82
N SER A 85 -12.41 -25.80 -9.86
CA SER A 85 -12.00 -27.20 -9.70
C SER A 85 -10.70 -27.33 -8.91
N ALA A 86 -9.72 -26.45 -9.14
CA ALA A 86 -8.47 -26.41 -8.37
C ALA A 86 -8.71 -26.07 -6.90
N ILE A 87 -9.62 -25.15 -6.57
CA ILE A 87 -10.00 -24.84 -5.18
C ILE A 87 -10.59 -26.07 -4.50
N ARG A 88 -11.48 -26.80 -5.18
CA ARG A 88 -12.06 -28.03 -4.63
C ARG A 88 -11.02 -29.12 -4.42
N ALA A 89 -10.16 -29.36 -5.40
CA ALA A 89 -9.18 -30.44 -5.39
C ALA A 89 -7.99 -30.16 -4.45
N LYS A 90 -7.41 -28.95 -4.51
CA LYS A 90 -6.16 -28.61 -3.81
C LYS A 90 -6.38 -27.98 -2.44
N LEU A 91 -7.47 -27.23 -2.25
CA LEU A 91 -7.76 -26.54 -1.00
C LEU A 91 -8.83 -27.26 -0.16
N GLY A 92 -9.53 -28.25 -0.72
CA GLY A 92 -10.62 -28.96 -0.03
C GLY A 92 -11.83 -28.07 0.29
N LEU A 93 -11.95 -26.90 -0.35
CA LEU A 93 -13.02 -25.94 -0.08
C LEU A 93 -14.19 -26.16 -1.05
N THR A 94 -15.41 -26.08 -0.51
CA THR A 94 -16.64 -26.22 -1.31
C THR A 94 -16.97 -24.90 -2.01
N VAL A 95 -16.57 -24.80 -3.28
CA VAL A 95 -16.89 -23.61 -4.10
C VAL A 95 -18.40 -23.50 -4.34
N PRO A 96 -19.04 -22.36 -3.99
CA PRO A 96 -20.47 -22.15 -4.20
C PRO A 96 -20.83 -22.18 -5.67
N THR A 97 -22.07 -22.62 -5.98
CA THR A 97 -22.64 -22.55 -7.32
C THR A 97 -23.16 -21.14 -7.61
N ALA A 98 -23.29 -20.78 -8.89
CA ALA A 98 -23.82 -19.47 -9.29
C ALA A 98 -25.21 -19.16 -8.69
N ALA A 99 -26.07 -20.18 -8.53
CA ALA A 99 -27.36 -20.04 -7.88
C ALA A 99 -27.23 -19.72 -6.38
N ARG A 100 -26.32 -20.41 -5.66
CA ARG A 100 -26.06 -20.15 -4.24
C ARG A 100 -25.41 -18.79 -4.00
N GLU A 101 -24.53 -18.36 -4.90
CA GLU A 101 -23.95 -17.01 -4.85
C GLU A 101 -25.02 -15.92 -4.98
N ARG A 102 -26.05 -16.12 -5.80
CA ARG A 102 -27.16 -15.16 -5.91
C ARG A 102 -28.02 -15.10 -4.65
N ILE A 103 -28.18 -16.21 -3.95
CA ILE A 103 -28.98 -16.30 -2.72
C ILE A 103 -28.25 -15.65 -1.55
N ASP A 104 -26.95 -15.93 -1.40
CA ASP A 104 -26.13 -15.34 -0.34
C ASP A 104 -24.73 -14.95 -0.88
N PRO A 105 -24.60 -13.73 -1.43
CA PRO A 105 -23.34 -13.24 -1.98
C PRO A 105 -22.24 -13.11 -0.92
N ARG A 106 -22.60 -12.76 0.33
CA ARG A 106 -21.61 -12.53 1.40
C ARG A 106 -20.98 -13.85 1.83
N LYS A 107 -21.79 -14.89 2.01
CA LYS A 107 -21.28 -16.22 2.34
C LYS A 107 -20.40 -16.78 1.22
N ALA A 108 -20.77 -16.54 -0.03
CA ALA A 108 -19.94 -16.92 -1.17
C ALA A 108 -18.59 -16.19 -1.17
N ASP A 109 -18.59 -14.88 -0.89
CA ASP A 109 -17.37 -14.08 -0.79
C ASP A 109 -16.42 -14.59 0.29
N HIS A 110 -16.93 -14.97 1.46
CA HIS A 110 -16.10 -15.56 2.52
C HIS A 110 -15.39 -16.84 2.09
N THR A 111 -16.06 -17.71 1.32
CA THR A 111 -15.44 -18.92 0.78
C THR A 111 -14.31 -18.58 -0.20
N TYR A 112 -14.53 -17.59 -1.07
CA TYR A 112 -13.51 -17.14 -2.01
C TYR A 112 -12.32 -16.46 -1.31
N GLU A 113 -12.58 -15.63 -0.29
CA GLU A 113 -11.56 -15.02 0.55
C GLU A 113 -10.71 -16.07 1.27
N ALA A 114 -11.34 -17.11 1.83
CA ALA A 114 -10.64 -18.21 2.47
C ALA A 114 -9.75 -18.97 1.46
N ALA A 115 -10.26 -19.25 0.26
CA ALA A 115 -9.48 -19.92 -0.78
C ALA A 115 -8.26 -19.10 -1.22
N VAL A 116 -8.44 -17.80 -1.43
CA VAL A 116 -7.36 -16.86 -1.77
C VAL A 116 -6.34 -16.75 -0.64
N ALA A 117 -6.77 -16.74 0.62
CA ALA A 117 -5.88 -16.68 1.77
C ALA A 117 -4.94 -17.90 1.81
N VAL A 118 -5.48 -19.12 1.66
CA VAL A 118 -4.66 -20.34 1.64
C VAL A 118 -3.71 -20.35 0.44
N LEU A 119 -4.18 -19.90 -0.74
CA LEU A 119 -3.32 -19.79 -1.92
C LEU A 119 -2.18 -18.79 -1.72
N ARG A 120 -2.46 -17.63 -1.11
CA ARG A 120 -1.46 -16.62 -0.81
C ARG A 120 -0.37 -17.16 0.13
N ASP A 121 -0.77 -17.96 1.11
CA ASP A 121 0.17 -18.55 2.07
C ASP A 121 1.06 -19.60 1.38
N LYS A 122 0.50 -20.41 0.45
CA LYS A 122 1.27 -21.38 -0.36
C LYS A 122 2.21 -20.72 -1.38
N THR A 123 1.88 -19.53 -1.87
CA THR A 123 2.64 -18.84 -2.93
C THR A 123 3.71 -17.88 -2.40
N ARG A 124 3.64 -17.53 -1.11
CA ARG A 124 4.50 -16.51 -0.47
C ARG A 124 6.01 -16.74 -0.65
N ALA A 125 6.45 -17.99 -0.60
CA ALA A 125 7.87 -18.37 -0.71
C ALA A 125 8.24 -18.97 -2.08
N THR A 126 7.25 -19.35 -2.89
CA THR A 126 7.45 -20.20 -4.06
C THR A 126 7.37 -19.42 -5.37
N GLU A 127 6.61 -18.30 -5.41
CA GLU A 127 6.30 -17.59 -6.65
C GLU A 127 6.84 -16.15 -6.64
N PRO A 128 8.06 -15.90 -7.15
CA PRO A 128 8.66 -14.56 -7.15
C PRO A 128 7.88 -13.56 -8.01
N LEU A 129 7.15 -14.03 -9.03
CA LEU A 129 6.30 -13.17 -9.88
C LEU A 129 5.10 -12.63 -9.10
N VAL A 130 4.47 -13.45 -8.26
CA VAL A 130 3.36 -13.01 -7.40
C VAL A 130 3.85 -11.99 -6.37
N LEU A 131 5.05 -12.22 -5.83
CA LEU A 131 5.69 -11.27 -4.91
C LEU A 131 5.97 -9.91 -5.59
N LYS A 132 6.49 -9.90 -6.82
CA LYS A 132 6.73 -8.68 -7.59
C LYS A 132 5.46 -7.84 -7.77
N GLU A 133 4.36 -8.47 -8.17
CA GLU A 133 3.08 -7.76 -8.32
C GLU A 133 2.51 -7.31 -6.97
N ASN A 134 2.70 -8.08 -5.89
CA ASN A 134 2.29 -7.66 -4.56
C ASN A 134 3.07 -6.42 -4.07
N ILE A 135 4.37 -6.35 -4.35
CA ILE A 135 5.20 -5.17 -4.04
C ILE A 135 4.72 -3.96 -4.85
N SER A 136 4.47 -4.13 -6.15
CA SER A 136 3.93 -3.08 -7.02
C SER A 136 2.58 -2.57 -6.53
N TYR A 137 1.65 -3.46 -6.21
CA TYR A 137 0.36 -3.11 -5.62
C TYR A 137 0.51 -2.36 -4.30
N GLY A 138 1.39 -2.85 -3.40
CA GLY A 138 1.72 -2.18 -2.15
C GLY A 138 2.26 -0.77 -2.34
N PHE A 139 3.16 -0.57 -3.32
CA PHE A 139 3.71 0.74 -3.67
C PHE A 139 2.61 1.72 -4.09
N PHE A 140 1.75 1.35 -5.04
CA PHE A 140 0.68 2.24 -5.50
C PHE A 140 -0.33 2.57 -4.40
N ARG A 141 -0.68 1.59 -3.55
CA ARG A 141 -1.57 1.83 -2.42
C ARG A 141 -0.94 2.78 -1.39
N ASN A 142 0.33 2.58 -1.07
CA ASN A 142 1.05 3.43 -0.11
C ASN A 142 1.18 4.85 -0.64
N MET A 143 1.53 5.02 -1.92
CA MET A 143 1.60 6.34 -2.55
C MET A 143 0.24 7.02 -2.63
N SER A 144 -0.84 6.27 -2.88
CA SER A 144 -2.21 6.81 -2.86
C SER A 144 -2.60 7.34 -1.47
N ALA A 145 -2.20 6.63 -0.41
CA ALA A 145 -2.42 7.10 0.97
C ALA A 145 -1.58 8.34 1.33
N LEU A 146 -0.38 8.47 0.75
CA LEU A 146 0.50 9.62 0.95
C LEU A 146 0.17 10.83 0.05
N ARG A 147 -0.67 10.64 -0.98
CA ARG A 147 -1.08 11.70 -1.90
C ARG A 147 -1.54 13.00 -1.22
N PRO A 148 -2.45 13.00 -0.22
CA PRO A 148 -2.85 14.25 0.44
C PRO A 148 -1.69 14.94 1.15
N PHE A 149 -0.77 14.18 1.76
CA PHE A 149 0.42 14.75 2.40
C PHE A 149 1.38 15.34 1.37
N GLY A 150 1.62 14.65 0.25
CA GLY A 150 2.43 15.15 -0.84
C GLY A 150 1.89 16.44 -1.46
N ILE A 151 0.56 16.52 -1.67
CA ILE A 151 -0.09 17.74 -2.15
C ILE A 151 0.06 18.87 -1.11
N ALA A 152 -0.17 18.59 0.17
CA ALA A 152 -0.06 19.58 1.23
C ALA A 152 1.37 20.15 1.35
N THR A 153 2.39 19.28 1.35
CA THR A 153 3.79 19.74 1.44
C THR A 153 4.23 20.50 0.20
N SER A 154 3.83 20.07 -1.00
CA SER A 154 4.09 20.82 -2.24
C SER A 154 3.37 22.17 -2.25
N ALA A 155 2.14 22.25 -1.73
CA ALA A 155 1.41 23.52 -1.62
C ALA A 155 2.10 24.49 -0.66
N VAL A 156 2.56 24.01 0.51
CA VAL A 156 3.34 24.81 1.45
C VAL A 156 4.64 25.29 0.80
N GLY A 157 5.34 24.43 0.05
CA GLY A 157 6.55 24.80 -0.69
C GLY A 157 6.29 25.89 -1.74
N LEU A 158 5.16 25.83 -2.45
CA LEU A 158 4.75 26.90 -3.36
C LEU A 158 4.48 28.21 -2.62
N VAL A 159 3.78 28.17 -1.49
CA VAL A 159 3.51 29.37 -0.69
C VAL A 159 4.83 30.00 -0.21
N ILE A 160 5.76 29.21 0.32
CA ILE A 160 7.08 29.68 0.75
C ILE A 160 7.86 30.27 -0.44
N GLY A 161 7.86 29.59 -1.58
CA GLY A 161 8.51 30.08 -2.79
C GLY A 161 7.94 31.41 -3.28
N LEU A 162 6.62 31.62 -3.16
CA LEU A 162 5.96 32.88 -3.49
C LEU A 162 6.33 34.01 -2.51
N PHE A 163 6.47 33.70 -1.22
CA PHE A 163 6.96 34.66 -0.23
C PHE A 163 8.42 35.04 -0.49
N MET A 164 9.29 34.09 -0.80
CA MET A 164 10.71 34.34 -1.12
C MET A 164 10.90 35.12 -2.42
N ALA A 165 9.96 35.01 -3.36
CA ALA A 165 9.97 35.74 -4.62
C ALA A 165 9.37 37.16 -4.51
N ASP A 166 9.12 37.66 -3.29
CA ASP A 166 8.50 38.97 -2.99
C ASP A 166 7.16 39.21 -3.75
N VAL A 167 6.44 38.13 -4.10
CA VAL A 167 5.16 38.22 -4.82
C VAL A 167 4.06 38.74 -3.91
N PHE A 168 4.14 38.41 -2.62
CA PHE A 168 3.32 38.99 -1.57
C PHE A 168 4.07 40.15 -0.93
N ALA A 169 4.02 41.33 -1.56
CA ALA A 169 4.38 42.55 -0.85
C ALA A 169 3.51 42.65 0.42
N LEU A 170 4.06 43.17 1.53
CA LEU A 170 3.38 43.42 2.82
C LEU A 170 2.23 44.46 2.72
N ASN A 171 1.64 44.66 1.54
CA ASN A 171 0.55 45.56 1.25
C ASN A 171 -0.68 44.73 0.83
N PRO A 172 -1.80 44.77 1.57
CA PRO A 172 -2.91 43.81 1.46
C PRO A 172 -3.65 43.76 0.10
N LEU A 173 -3.28 44.57 -0.90
CA LEU A 173 -4.00 44.71 -2.17
C LEU A 173 -3.11 44.75 -3.43
N GLY A 174 -1.79 44.55 -3.32
CA GLY A 174 -0.87 44.69 -4.46
C GLY A 174 -0.06 43.44 -4.75
N ALA A 175 -0.60 42.50 -5.53
CA ALA A 175 0.20 41.42 -6.11
C ALA A 175 0.99 41.98 -7.31
N SER A 176 2.32 42.08 -7.20
CA SER A 176 3.18 42.47 -8.32
C SER A 176 3.45 41.25 -9.20
N TRP A 177 2.53 40.98 -10.14
CA TRP A 177 2.66 39.86 -11.09
C TRP A 177 3.95 39.90 -11.93
N GLY A 178 4.62 41.06 -12.03
CA GLY A 178 5.94 41.18 -12.67
C GLY A 178 7.08 40.49 -11.90
N SER A 179 6.96 40.31 -10.58
CA SER A 179 7.99 39.64 -9.75
C SER A 179 8.03 38.13 -10.00
N LEU A 180 6.95 37.53 -10.52
CA LEU A 180 6.92 36.12 -10.94
C LEU A 180 7.80 35.82 -12.16
N LEU A 181 8.10 36.83 -12.99
CA LEU A 181 9.00 36.69 -14.14
C LEU A 181 10.48 36.77 -13.73
N HIS A 182 10.78 37.33 -12.54
CA HIS A 182 12.12 37.42 -11.97
C HIS A 182 12.13 37.06 -10.47
N PRO A 183 11.72 35.83 -10.08
CA PRO A 183 11.50 35.44 -8.68
C PRO A 183 12.78 35.26 -7.85
N GLY A 184 13.90 35.85 -8.27
CA GLY A 184 15.24 35.50 -7.78
C GLY A 184 15.61 34.05 -8.10
N PHE A 185 16.89 33.71 -7.98
CA PHE A 185 17.34 32.32 -8.19
C PHE A 185 16.74 31.38 -7.12
N GLU A 186 16.69 31.83 -5.86
CA GLU A 186 16.22 31.04 -4.73
C GLU A 186 14.70 30.76 -4.76
N GLY A 187 13.89 31.80 -5.01
CA GLY A 187 12.44 31.66 -5.17
C GLY A 187 12.07 30.86 -6.42
N GLY A 188 12.76 31.10 -7.53
CA GLY A 188 12.55 30.37 -8.78
C GLY A 188 12.79 28.86 -8.67
N VAL A 189 13.90 28.44 -8.06
CA VAL A 189 14.20 27.01 -7.85
C VAL A 189 13.15 26.36 -6.93
N THR A 190 12.78 27.01 -5.84
CA THR A 190 11.79 26.50 -4.87
C THR A 190 10.40 26.36 -5.49
N LEU A 191 9.95 27.35 -6.27
CA LEU A 191 8.67 27.30 -6.99
C LEU A 191 8.67 26.21 -8.06
N THR A 192 9.74 26.09 -8.83
CA THR A 192 9.86 25.08 -9.89
C THR A 192 9.85 23.67 -9.30
N ALA A 193 10.67 23.42 -8.27
CA ALA A 193 10.72 22.13 -7.61
C ALA A 193 9.38 21.75 -6.97
N SER A 194 8.75 22.68 -6.25
CA SER A 194 7.44 22.47 -5.62
C SER A 194 6.33 22.26 -6.65
N GLY A 195 6.38 22.98 -7.78
CA GLY A 195 5.46 22.84 -8.90
C GLY A 195 5.58 21.47 -9.58
N ILE A 196 6.80 21.02 -9.86
CA ILE A 196 7.03 19.67 -10.43
C ILE A 196 6.53 18.58 -9.48
N LEU A 197 6.83 18.69 -8.18
CA LEU A 197 6.35 17.74 -7.18
C LEU A 197 4.83 17.75 -7.09
N LEU A 198 4.18 18.92 -7.10
CA LEU A 198 2.73 19.03 -7.09
C LEU A 198 2.12 18.36 -8.33
N LEU A 199 2.66 18.65 -9.53
CA LEU A 199 2.21 18.03 -10.78
C LEU A 199 2.37 16.51 -10.74
N LEU A 200 3.48 16.01 -10.18
CA LEU A 200 3.71 14.58 -10.00
C LEU A 200 2.66 13.97 -9.06
N TRP A 201 2.36 14.60 -7.92
CA TRP A 201 1.33 14.13 -6.98
C TRP A 201 -0.09 14.16 -7.55
N LEU A 202 -0.40 15.15 -8.40
CA LEU A 202 -1.71 15.28 -9.03
C LEU A 202 -1.92 14.25 -10.15
N THR A 203 -0.89 13.97 -10.95
CA THR A 203 -0.99 13.13 -12.16
C THR A 203 -0.62 11.66 -11.94
N SER A 204 0.39 11.36 -11.11
CA SER A 204 0.99 10.02 -11.08
C SER A 204 0.25 9.03 -10.20
N PHE A 205 -0.50 9.50 -9.19
CA PHE A 205 -1.11 8.65 -8.14
C PHE A 205 -2.63 8.65 -8.19
N SER A 206 -3.19 8.27 -9.34
CA SER A 206 -4.62 8.10 -9.53
C SER A 206 -5.13 6.76 -8.98
N HIS A 207 -6.41 6.72 -8.60
CA HIS A 207 -7.09 5.50 -8.16
C HIS A 207 -7.12 4.39 -9.22
N SER A 208 -7.06 4.75 -10.51
CA SER A 208 -7.03 3.77 -11.61
C SER A 208 -5.74 2.97 -11.62
N ARG A 209 -4.58 3.56 -11.29
CA ARG A 209 -3.31 2.82 -11.24
C ARG A 209 -3.25 1.83 -10.10
N VAL A 210 -3.82 2.19 -8.94
CA VAL A 210 -3.98 1.27 -7.80
C VAL A 210 -4.85 0.08 -8.21
N GLU A 211 -5.95 0.34 -8.93
CA GLU A 211 -6.85 -0.70 -9.42
C GLU A 211 -6.17 -1.63 -10.40
N SER A 212 -5.49 -1.09 -11.42
CA SER A 212 -4.75 -1.89 -12.40
C SER A 212 -3.69 -2.77 -11.73
N ALA A 213 -2.92 -2.23 -10.78
CA ALA A 213 -1.93 -3.00 -10.04
C ALA A 213 -2.57 -4.09 -9.17
N ALA A 214 -3.73 -3.81 -8.57
CA ALA A 214 -4.46 -4.77 -7.75
C ALA A 214 -5.01 -5.94 -8.57
N TYR A 215 -5.52 -5.67 -9.78
CA TYR A 215 -5.97 -6.72 -10.71
C TYR A 215 -4.81 -7.51 -11.31
N ALA A 216 -3.69 -6.87 -11.65
CA ALA A 216 -2.49 -7.57 -12.10
C ALA A 216 -1.97 -8.55 -11.03
N TYR A 217 -1.93 -8.10 -9.78
CA TYR A 217 -1.61 -8.96 -8.64
C TYR A 217 -2.62 -10.12 -8.50
N ALA A 218 -3.92 -9.83 -8.57
CA ALA A 218 -4.97 -10.85 -8.47
C ALA A 218 -4.85 -11.91 -9.57
N GLU A 219 -4.64 -11.52 -10.82
CA GLU A 219 -4.48 -12.43 -11.95
C GLU A 219 -3.24 -13.33 -11.77
N ARG A 220 -2.10 -12.75 -11.36
CA ARG A 220 -0.89 -13.55 -11.09
C ARG A 220 -1.09 -14.50 -9.92
N LEU A 221 -1.74 -14.05 -8.85
CA LEU A 221 -2.06 -14.90 -7.71
C LEU A 221 -2.95 -16.07 -8.12
N LEU A 222 -4.03 -15.83 -8.87
CA LEU A 222 -4.94 -16.89 -9.33
C LEU A 222 -4.26 -17.84 -10.31
N SER A 223 -3.39 -17.35 -11.19
CA SER A 223 -2.61 -18.20 -12.10
C SER A 223 -1.71 -19.20 -11.36
N ALA A 224 -1.34 -18.91 -10.10
CA ALA A 224 -0.55 -19.81 -9.29
C ALA A 224 -1.31 -21.08 -8.88
N PHE A 225 -2.65 -21.14 -9.00
CA PHE A 225 -3.40 -22.39 -8.83
C PHE A 225 -2.90 -23.52 -9.74
N ASP A 226 -2.37 -23.19 -10.91
CA ASP A 226 -1.85 -24.18 -11.87
C ASP A 226 -0.48 -24.73 -11.44
N ARG A 227 0.27 -24.00 -10.60
CA ARG A 227 1.66 -24.34 -10.19
C ARG A 227 1.77 -24.92 -8.79
N VAL A 228 0.86 -24.56 -7.90
CA VAL A 228 0.85 -25.06 -6.52
C VAL A 228 0.44 -26.54 -6.53
N PRO A 229 1.14 -27.44 -5.82
CA PRO A 229 0.78 -28.85 -5.73
C PRO A 229 -0.56 -29.07 -5.01
#